data_AF-A0A0A8USY7-F1
#
_entry.id   AF-A0A0A8USY7-F1
#
_cell.length_a   1.000
_cell.length_b   1.000
_cell.length_c   1.000
_cell.angle_alpha   90.00
_cell.angle_beta   90.00
_cell.angle_gamma   90.00
#
_symmetry.space_group_name_H-M   'P 1'
#
loop_
_entity.id
_entity.type
_entity.pdbx_description
1 polymer ?
#
loop_
_entity_poly.entity_id
_entity_poly.type
_entity_poly.pdbx_seq_one_letter_code
_entity_poly.pdbx_strand_id
1 'polypeptide(L)'
;MSKYKLPPLVLFESHADRSVVDFLIRNLDYLRKAGYKKICFEIPQTESLEATIKQIGGLIPRQADVVSSSNPNDPKFASEVEKLRTLGNKQSLLLEIKDSGLEFLAIDMSIEEQLSVGVNSLKRNDMLSKGVIAAAAECDGGVIVVSGFGHCIMQQMIAHLDKDHADQYLWYHLHDPTHETSAHQELTQAYTKKGYGAYFPLGVSIKDASQDAEKIDEAIKQDISRNCYNYVEQEVQTSTANILKKLVGNSVSSYLRTDGQYHVDAIIPLPKPSIIKREDFLHNLTNTLKGIPYEVQESKAIIRDINSEPVAAQISLLNKFN
;
A
#
# COMPACT_ATOMS: atom_id res chain seq x y z
N MET A 1 -0.63 6.00 20.20
CA MET A 1 -0.58 4.52 20.15
C MET A 1 -1.15 4.11 18.80
N SER A 2 -0.58 3.10 18.13
CA SER A 2 -1.13 2.59 16.86
C SER A 2 -2.51 1.97 17.13
N LYS A 3 -3.49 2.24 16.27
CA LYS A 3 -4.83 1.62 16.35
C LYS A 3 -4.84 0.29 15.62
N TYR A 4 -4.15 0.24 14.49
CA TYR A 4 -4.07 -0.93 13.65
C TYR A 4 -2.70 -1.61 13.80
N LYS A 5 -2.70 -2.94 13.73
CA LYS A 5 -1.47 -3.74 13.64
C LYS A 5 -0.82 -3.68 12.27
N LEU A 6 -1.63 -3.59 11.21
CA LEU A 6 -1.17 -3.37 9.86
C LEU A 6 -1.74 -2.05 9.32
N PRO A 7 -1.00 -1.30 8.51
CA PRO A 7 -1.51 -0.16 7.79
C PRO A 7 -2.53 -0.61 6.74
N PRO A 8 -3.76 -0.08 6.76
CA PRO A 8 -4.70 -0.25 5.65
C PRO A 8 -4.06 0.27 4.36
N LEU A 9 -4.09 -0.55 3.31
CA LEU A 9 -3.51 -0.22 2.02
C LEU A 9 -4.61 0.28 1.09
N VAL A 10 -4.54 1.54 0.64
CA VAL A 10 -5.49 2.12 -0.31
C VAL A 10 -4.79 2.35 -1.64
N LEU A 11 -5.26 1.65 -2.67
CA LEU A 11 -4.80 1.74 -4.04
C LEU A 11 -5.87 2.45 -4.87
N PHE A 12 -5.56 3.66 -5.31
CA PHE A 12 -6.43 4.35 -6.26
C PHE A 12 -6.15 3.86 -7.68
N GLU A 13 -7.20 3.45 -8.38
CA GLU A 13 -7.16 3.00 -9.78
C GLU A 13 -7.91 3.95 -10.71
N SER A 14 -7.45 4.02 -11.97
CA SER A 14 -8.25 4.49 -13.08
C SER A 14 -8.90 3.30 -13.76
N HIS A 15 -10.18 3.38 -14.12
CA HIS A 15 -10.87 2.30 -14.84
C HIS A 15 -10.32 2.04 -16.26
N ALA A 16 -9.36 2.84 -16.71
CA ALA A 16 -8.63 2.68 -17.96
C ALA A 16 -7.11 2.55 -17.73
N ASP A 17 -6.70 2.12 -16.53
CA ASP A 17 -5.31 1.83 -16.17
C ASP A 17 -5.26 0.43 -15.52
N ARG A 18 -4.22 -0.33 -15.82
CA ARG A 18 -4.01 -1.70 -15.35
C ARG A 18 -2.96 -1.80 -14.25
N SER A 19 -2.26 -0.72 -13.95
CA SER A 19 -1.15 -0.67 -13.00
C SER A 19 -1.49 -1.26 -11.63
N VAL A 20 -2.65 -0.88 -11.06
CA VAL A 20 -3.12 -1.41 -9.76
C VAL A 20 -3.44 -2.89 -9.84
N VAL A 21 -4.13 -3.31 -10.90
CA VAL A 21 -4.55 -4.69 -11.09
C VAL A 21 -3.34 -5.60 -11.29
N ASP A 22 -2.40 -5.19 -12.13
CA ASP A 22 -1.17 -5.94 -12.43
C ASP A 22 -0.25 -6.02 -11.21
N PHE A 23 -0.17 -4.95 -10.42
CA PHE A 23 0.53 -4.96 -9.14
C PHE A 23 -0.10 -5.98 -8.18
N LEU A 24 -1.42 -5.95 -8.02
CA LEU A 24 -2.10 -6.84 -7.10
C LEU A 24 -1.89 -8.30 -7.50
N ILE A 25 -2.13 -8.67 -8.76
CA ILE A 25 -1.92 -10.04 -9.25
C ILE A 25 -0.52 -10.56 -8.90
N ARG A 26 0.53 -9.74 -9.10
CA ARG A 26 1.92 -10.10 -8.78
C ARG A 26 2.21 -10.24 -7.29
N ASN A 27 1.47 -9.55 -6.43
CA ASN A 27 1.80 -9.39 -5.02
C ASN A 27 0.76 -9.98 -4.06
N LEU A 28 -0.36 -10.54 -4.53
CA LEU A 28 -1.42 -11.10 -3.67
C LEU A 28 -0.88 -12.08 -2.62
N ASP A 29 -0.03 -13.02 -3.04
CA ASP A 29 0.52 -14.02 -2.13
C ASP A 29 1.47 -13.42 -1.08
N TYR A 30 2.21 -12.36 -1.46
CA TYR A 30 3.03 -11.59 -0.54
C TYR A 30 2.17 -10.84 0.48
N LEU A 31 1.17 -10.11 0.01
CA LEU A 31 0.26 -9.32 0.86
C LEU A 31 -0.47 -10.22 1.87
N ARG A 32 -0.90 -11.41 1.42
CA ARG A 32 -1.47 -12.44 2.30
C ARG A 32 -0.48 -12.89 3.37
N LYS A 33 0.77 -13.21 3.00
CA LYS A 33 1.83 -13.61 3.95
C LYS A 33 2.18 -12.50 4.94
N ALA A 34 2.11 -11.24 4.51
CA ALA A 34 2.29 -10.07 5.36
C ALA A 34 1.12 -9.84 6.35
N GLY A 35 0.02 -10.59 6.21
CA GLY A 35 -1.10 -10.58 7.15
C GLY A 35 -2.32 -9.77 6.68
N TYR A 36 -2.35 -9.29 5.45
CA TYR A 36 -3.58 -8.77 4.85
C TYR A 36 -4.59 -9.91 4.70
N LYS A 37 -5.85 -9.63 5.00
CA LYS A 37 -6.93 -10.63 5.07
C LYS A 37 -8.05 -10.35 4.09
N LYS A 38 -8.28 -9.08 3.74
CA LYS A 38 -9.47 -8.64 3.01
C LYS A 38 -9.09 -7.65 1.92
N ILE A 39 -9.74 -7.76 0.77
CA ILE A 39 -9.66 -6.79 -0.33
C ILE A 39 -11.04 -6.20 -0.63
N CYS A 40 -11.12 -4.88 -0.52
CA CYS A 40 -12.34 -4.10 -0.68
C CYS A 40 -12.43 -3.49 -2.07
N PHE A 41 -13.61 -3.56 -2.68
CA PHE A 41 -13.90 -2.92 -3.96
C PHE A 41 -15.14 -2.04 -3.88
N GLU A 42 -15.17 -0.99 -4.71
CA GLU A 42 -16.33 -0.13 -4.97
C GLU A 42 -17.42 -0.85 -5.77
N ILE A 43 -17.91 -1.93 -5.20
CA ILE A 43 -18.97 -2.78 -5.73
C ILE A 43 -20.13 -2.73 -4.72
N PRO A 44 -21.39 -2.78 -5.16
CA PRO A 44 -22.53 -2.83 -4.25
C PRO A 44 -22.40 -3.95 -3.22
N GLN A 45 -22.62 -3.64 -1.94
CA GLN A 45 -22.47 -4.57 -0.80
C GLN A 45 -23.25 -5.89 -0.93
N THR A 46 -24.25 -5.96 -1.81
CA THR A 46 -25.05 -7.16 -2.07
C THR A 46 -24.36 -8.16 -3.01
N GLU A 47 -23.30 -7.75 -3.71
CA GLU A 47 -22.63 -8.58 -4.70
C GLU A 47 -21.61 -9.51 -4.05
N SER A 48 -21.62 -10.78 -4.46
CA SER A 48 -20.58 -11.74 -4.12
C SER A 48 -19.41 -11.70 -5.11
N LEU A 49 -18.28 -12.29 -4.72
CA LEU A 49 -17.13 -12.47 -5.61
C LEU A 49 -17.53 -13.24 -6.88
N GLU A 50 -18.28 -14.34 -6.75
CA GLU A 50 -18.71 -15.17 -7.88
C GLU A 50 -19.68 -14.42 -8.80
N ALA A 51 -20.61 -13.66 -8.23
CA ALA A 51 -21.53 -12.82 -9.00
C ALA A 51 -20.74 -11.77 -9.81
N THR A 52 -19.76 -11.13 -9.18
CA THR A 52 -18.88 -10.15 -9.81
C THR A 52 -18.04 -10.77 -10.94
N ILE A 53 -17.39 -11.91 -10.69
CA ILE A 53 -16.60 -12.64 -11.72
C ILE A 53 -17.48 -12.98 -12.92
N LYS A 54 -18.70 -13.48 -12.67
CA LYS A 54 -19.65 -13.82 -13.73
C LYS A 54 -20.10 -12.60 -14.52
N GLN A 55 -20.38 -11.49 -13.84
CA GLN A 55 -20.79 -10.24 -14.48
C GLN A 55 -19.68 -9.71 -15.40
N ILE A 56 -18.44 -9.58 -14.91
CA ILE A 56 -17.31 -9.12 -15.72
C ILE A 56 -17.05 -10.08 -16.88
N GLY A 57 -17.12 -11.40 -16.63
CA GLY A 57 -16.99 -12.42 -17.68
C GLY A 57 -18.01 -12.29 -18.80
N GLY A 58 -19.23 -11.81 -18.51
CA GLY A 58 -20.25 -11.52 -19.51
C GLY A 58 -20.03 -10.21 -20.28
N LEU A 59 -19.26 -9.26 -19.74
CA LEU A 59 -18.93 -7.97 -20.39
C LEU A 59 -17.77 -8.10 -21.38
N ILE A 60 -16.81 -8.98 -21.12
CA ILE A 60 -15.65 -9.21 -21.99
C ILE A 60 -16.03 -9.53 -23.45
N PRO A 61 -16.88 -10.52 -23.76
CA PRO A 61 -17.23 -10.82 -25.15
C PRO A 61 -17.95 -9.64 -25.83
N ARG A 62 -18.80 -8.90 -25.10
CA ARG A 62 -19.48 -7.71 -25.64
C ARG A 62 -18.48 -6.61 -26.01
N GLN A 63 -17.50 -6.37 -25.16
CA GLN A 63 -16.45 -5.39 -25.44
C GLN A 63 -15.53 -5.87 -26.57
N ALA A 64 -15.26 -7.18 -26.66
CA ALA A 64 -14.51 -7.77 -27.76
C ALA A 64 -15.22 -7.58 -29.11
N ASP A 65 -16.55 -7.70 -29.15
CA ASP A 65 -17.34 -7.43 -30.34
C ASP A 65 -17.27 -5.95 -30.74
N VAL A 66 -17.31 -5.01 -29.77
CA VAL A 66 -17.13 -3.58 -30.02
C VAL A 66 -15.76 -3.31 -30.65
N VAL A 67 -14.68 -3.86 -30.08
CA VAL A 67 -13.32 -3.71 -30.63
C VAL A 67 -13.21 -4.30 -32.03
N SER A 68 -13.74 -5.51 -32.24
CA SER A 68 -13.64 -6.23 -33.51
C SER A 68 -14.42 -5.56 -34.64
N SER A 69 -15.49 -4.84 -34.31
CA SER A 69 -16.31 -4.08 -35.27
C SER A 69 -15.86 -2.63 -35.45
N SER A 70 -14.92 -2.14 -34.62
CA SER A 70 -14.40 -0.78 -34.70
C SER A 70 -13.34 -0.65 -35.80
N ASN A 71 -13.29 0.52 -36.46
CA ASN A 71 -12.25 0.83 -37.42
C ASN A 71 -10.92 1.11 -36.69
N PRO A 72 -9.81 0.43 -37.00
CA PRO A 72 -8.52 0.67 -36.35
C PRO A 72 -7.99 2.11 -36.49
N ASN A 73 -8.47 2.85 -37.48
CA ASN A 73 -8.13 4.26 -37.69
C ASN A 73 -9.04 5.23 -36.93
N ASP A 74 -10.08 4.75 -36.23
CA ASP A 74 -10.91 5.59 -35.38
C ASP A 74 -10.08 6.03 -34.15
N PRO A 75 -10.04 7.33 -33.81
CA PRO A 75 -9.39 7.82 -32.60
C PRO A 75 -9.83 7.12 -31.30
N LYS A 76 -11.02 6.52 -31.27
CA LYS A 76 -11.54 5.76 -30.12
C LYS A 76 -11.10 4.30 -30.06
N PHE A 77 -10.56 3.74 -31.15
CA PHE A 77 -10.19 2.32 -31.22
C PHE A 77 -9.24 1.92 -30.09
N ALA A 78 -8.19 2.71 -29.86
CA ALA A 78 -7.23 2.46 -28.77
C ALA A 78 -7.91 2.47 -27.39
N SER A 79 -8.87 3.36 -27.17
CA SER A 79 -9.64 3.41 -25.92
C SER A 79 -10.52 2.17 -25.74
N GLU A 80 -11.18 1.70 -26.79
CA GLU A 80 -12.01 0.48 -26.73
C GLU A 80 -11.18 -0.79 -26.50
N VAL A 81 -9.97 -0.87 -27.08
CA VAL A 81 -9.01 -1.95 -26.82
C VAL A 81 -8.57 -1.93 -25.36
N GLU A 82 -8.30 -0.75 -24.80
CA GLU A 82 -7.85 -0.67 -23.41
C GLU A 82 -8.96 -1.05 -22.43
N LYS A 83 -10.22 -0.64 -22.67
CA LYS A 83 -11.36 -1.11 -21.87
C LYS A 83 -11.47 -2.63 -21.86
N LEU A 84 -11.25 -3.29 -23.01
CA LEU A 84 -11.26 -4.75 -23.09
C LEU A 84 -10.15 -5.37 -22.23
N ARG A 85 -8.93 -4.83 -22.31
CA ARG A 85 -7.81 -5.28 -21.49
C ARG A 85 -8.06 -5.07 -20.00
N THR A 86 -8.60 -3.93 -19.60
CA THR A 86 -8.94 -3.66 -18.20
C THR A 86 -10.01 -4.63 -17.69
N LEU A 87 -11.05 -4.92 -18.48
CA LEU A 87 -12.06 -5.92 -18.11
C LEU A 87 -11.42 -7.31 -17.92
N GLY A 88 -10.56 -7.73 -18.84
CA GLY A 88 -9.81 -8.99 -18.75
C GLY A 88 -8.97 -9.05 -17.47
N ASN A 89 -8.14 -8.04 -17.22
CA ASN A 89 -7.25 -8.02 -16.05
C ASN A 89 -8.04 -7.96 -14.74
N LYS A 90 -9.14 -7.20 -14.66
CA LYS A 90 -10.01 -7.19 -13.48
C LYS A 90 -10.62 -8.56 -13.22
N GLN A 91 -11.06 -9.27 -14.27
CA GLN A 91 -11.53 -10.64 -14.11
C GLN A 91 -10.42 -11.55 -13.58
N SER A 92 -9.20 -11.45 -14.14
CA SER A 92 -8.03 -12.21 -13.66
C SER A 92 -7.75 -11.93 -12.19
N LEU A 93 -7.74 -10.67 -11.76
CA LEU A 93 -7.54 -10.32 -10.34
C LEU A 93 -8.61 -10.96 -9.44
N LEU A 94 -9.89 -10.92 -9.83
CA LEU A 94 -10.95 -11.54 -9.02
C LEU A 94 -10.83 -13.07 -8.95
N LEU A 95 -10.37 -13.71 -10.04
CA LEU A 95 -10.06 -15.14 -10.04
C LEU A 95 -8.87 -15.45 -9.13
N GLU A 96 -7.81 -14.66 -9.18
CA GLU A 96 -6.66 -14.81 -8.28
C GLU A 96 -7.07 -14.59 -6.81
N ILE A 97 -7.95 -13.62 -6.52
CA ILE A 97 -8.47 -13.41 -5.17
C ILE A 97 -9.20 -14.66 -4.67
N LYS A 98 -10.05 -15.25 -5.51
CA LYS A 98 -10.80 -16.48 -5.21
C LYS A 98 -9.86 -17.63 -4.79
N ASP A 99 -8.70 -17.73 -5.42
CA ASP A 99 -7.73 -18.80 -5.18
C ASP A 99 -6.71 -18.45 -4.08
N SER A 100 -6.49 -17.16 -3.79
CA SER A 100 -5.48 -16.67 -2.85
C SER A 100 -5.84 -16.84 -1.37
N GLY A 101 -7.12 -16.99 -1.03
CA GLY A 101 -7.59 -17.03 0.36
C GLY A 101 -7.72 -15.65 1.04
N LEU A 102 -7.56 -14.55 0.30
CA LEU A 102 -7.99 -13.22 0.73
C LEU A 102 -9.52 -13.10 0.59
N GLU A 103 -10.18 -12.53 1.59
CA GLU A 103 -11.62 -12.30 1.55
C GLU A 103 -11.96 -11.11 0.65
N PHE A 104 -12.91 -11.31 -0.25
CA PHE A 104 -13.49 -10.23 -1.05
C PHE A 104 -14.54 -9.47 -0.24
N LEU A 105 -14.52 -8.15 -0.29
CA LEU A 105 -15.56 -7.29 0.29
C LEU A 105 -16.01 -6.21 -0.70
N ALA A 106 -17.31 -6.19 -0.97
CA ALA A 106 -17.97 -5.09 -1.66
C ALA A 106 -18.36 -4.02 -0.62
N ILE A 107 -17.99 -2.75 -0.83
CA ILE A 107 -18.18 -1.68 0.16
C ILE A 107 -19.12 -0.54 -0.26
N ASP A 108 -19.66 -0.58 -1.47
CA ASP A 108 -20.45 0.52 -2.04
C ASP A 108 -21.96 0.33 -1.89
N MET A 109 -22.73 1.39 -2.15
CA MET A 109 -24.19 1.37 -2.22
C MET A 109 -24.71 0.74 -3.52
N SER A 110 -26.00 0.41 -3.56
CA SER A 110 -26.64 -0.13 -4.76
C SER A 110 -26.61 0.88 -5.91
N ILE A 111 -26.64 0.37 -7.15
CA ILE A 111 -26.64 1.21 -8.35
C ILE A 111 -27.82 2.20 -8.34
N GLU A 112 -29.02 1.79 -7.89
CA GLU A 112 -30.16 2.70 -7.81
C GLU A 112 -29.88 3.86 -6.85
N GLU A 113 -29.25 3.58 -5.70
CA GLU A 113 -28.90 4.62 -4.74
C GLU A 113 -27.81 5.54 -5.28
N GLN A 114 -26.78 5.01 -5.95
CA GLN A 114 -25.73 5.81 -6.60
C GLN A 114 -26.31 6.82 -7.59
N LEU A 115 -27.28 6.40 -8.40
CA LEU A 115 -27.95 7.24 -9.39
C LEU A 115 -28.84 8.31 -8.73
N SER A 116 -29.43 8.00 -7.58
CA SER A 116 -30.28 8.93 -6.82
C SER A 116 -29.47 10.03 -6.12
N VAL A 117 -28.38 9.67 -5.46
CA VAL A 117 -27.57 10.64 -4.68
C VAL A 117 -26.50 11.33 -5.52
N GLY A 118 -26.12 10.73 -6.65
CA GLY A 118 -25.02 11.14 -7.50
C GLY A 118 -23.74 10.36 -7.21
N VAL A 119 -23.07 9.94 -8.30
CA VAL A 119 -21.87 9.09 -8.30
C VAL A 119 -20.72 9.70 -7.47
N ASN A 120 -20.60 11.02 -7.42
CA ASN A 120 -19.54 11.72 -6.67
C ASN A 120 -20.07 12.45 -5.42
N SER A 121 -21.24 12.05 -4.91
CA SER A 121 -21.86 12.73 -3.77
C SER A 121 -21.05 12.55 -2.49
N LEU A 122 -21.16 13.53 -1.58
CA LEU A 122 -20.59 13.42 -0.24
C LEU A 122 -21.17 12.21 0.51
N LYS A 123 -22.46 11.90 0.30
CA LYS A 123 -23.11 10.74 0.91
C LYS A 123 -22.47 9.42 0.49
N ARG A 124 -22.18 9.22 -0.80
CA ARG A 124 -21.50 8.00 -1.28
C ARG A 124 -20.07 7.90 -0.75
N ASN A 125 -19.32 9.00 -0.79
CA ASN A 125 -17.95 9.01 -0.26
C ASN A 125 -17.91 8.76 1.27
N ASP A 126 -18.87 9.28 2.04
CA ASP A 126 -18.97 9.02 3.49
C ASP A 126 -19.25 7.54 3.76
N MET A 127 -20.15 6.91 2.99
CA MET A 127 -20.42 5.48 3.10
C MET A 127 -19.19 4.62 2.77
N LEU A 128 -18.51 4.91 1.66
CA LEU A 128 -17.27 4.23 1.28
C LEU A 128 -16.20 4.37 2.37
N SER A 129 -16.00 5.59 2.88
CA SER A 129 -15.02 5.87 3.95
C SER A 129 -15.32 5.09 5.23
N LYS A 130 -16.59 5.04 5.65
CA LYS A 130 -17.03 4.25 6.81
C LYS A 130 -16.86 2.76 6.58
N GLY A 131 -17.15 2.27 5.37
CA GLY A 131 -16.91 0.88 4.98
C GLY A 131 -15.44 0.50 5.09
N VAL A 132 -14.54 1.35 4.60
CA VAL A 132 -13.09 1.18 4.73
C VAL A 132 -12.63 1.17 6.18
N ILE A 133 -13.08 2.13 7.00
CA ILE A 133 -12.72 2.19 8.43
C ILE A 133 -13.23 0.95 9.17
N ALA A 134 -14.44 0.49 8.89
CA ALA A 134 -15.02 -0.70 9.50
C ALA A 134 -14.23 -1.96 9.13
N ALA A 135 -13.92 -2.14 7.85
CA ALA A 135 -13.10 -3.26 7.38
C ALA A 135 -11.69 -3.25 7.98
N ALA A 136 -11.08 -2.06 8.08
CA ALA A 136 -9.81 -1.87 8.76
C ALA A 136 -9.90 -2.23 10.25
N ALA A 137 -10.97 -1.83 10.95
CA ALA A 137 -11.17 -2.19 12.37
C ALA A 137 -11.35 -3.69 12.58
N GLU A 138 -12.14 -4.35 11.73
CA GLU A 138 -12.37 -5.80 11.77
C GLU A 138 -11.08 -6.60 11.54
N CYS A 139 -10.22 -6.12 10.63
CA CYS A 139 -9.01 -6.82 10.20
C CYS A 139 -7.73 -6.32 10.89
N ASP A 140 -7.83 -5.46 11.91
CA ASP A 140 -6.69 -4.83 12.58
C ASP A 140 -5.74 -4.11 11.58
N GLY A 141 -6.37 -3.48 10.60
CA GLY A 141 -5.83 -2.76 9.45
C GLY A 141 -5.24 -3.62 8.34
N GLY A 142 -5.32 -4.95 8.43
CA GLY A 142 -4.96 -5.89 7.36
C GLY A 142 -5.96 -5.92 6.20
N VAL A 143 -6.30 -4.74 5.65
CA VAL A 143 -7.24 -4.55 4.54
C VAL A 143 -6.56 -3.85 3.36
N ILE A 144 -6.86 -4.30 2.15
CA ILE A 144 -6.48 -3.67 0.89
C ILE A 144 -7.75 -3.04 0.32
N VAL A 145 -7.71 -1.80 -0.13
CA VAL A 145 -8.85 -1.08 -0.71
C VAL A 145 -8.48 -0.69 -2.13
N VAL A 146 -9.28 -1.13 -3.09
CA VAL A 146 -9.18 -0.73 -4.50
C VAL A 146 -10.33 0.24 -4.78
N SER A 147 -9.97 1.50 -5.02
CA SER A 147 -10.92 2.61 -5.13
C SER A 147 -10.67 3.39 -6.41
N GLY A 148 -11.72 3.86 -7.08
CA GLY A 148 -11.58 4.72 -8.24
C GLY A 148 -11.03 6.09 -7.84
N PHE A 149 -10.19 6.70 -8.67
CA PHE A 149 -9.67 8.06 -8.45
C PHE A 149 -10.74 9.11 -8.15
N GLY A 150 -11.96 8.91 -8.63
CA GLY A 150 -13.14 9.75 -8.34
C GLY A 150 -13.39 9.95 -6.84
N HIS A 151 -12.92 9.03 -6.01
CA HIS A 151 -13.16 8.96 -4.58
C HIS A 151 -11.99 9.47 -3.73
N CYS A 152 -11.09 10.29 -4.29
CA CYS A 152 -9.93 10.83 -3.56
C CYS A 152 -10.30 11.63 -2.28
N ILE A 153 -11.53 12.16 -2.19
CA ILE A 153 -12.04 12.83 -0.97
C ILE A 153 -12.16 11.87 0.22
N MET A 154 -12.20 10.55 -0.03
CA MET A 154 -12.17 9.50 0.99
C MET A 154 -11.02 9.71 1.97
N GLN A 155 -9.85 10.16 1.51
CA GLN A 155 -8.71 10.43 2.38
C GLN A 155 -9.01 11.48 3.45
N GLN A 156 -9.69 12.57 3.08
CA GLN A 156 -10.08 13.62 4.03
C GLN A 156 -11.20 13.16 4.95
N MET A 157 -12.14 12.37 4.42
CA MET A 157 -13.20 11.78 5.21
C MET A 157 -12.64 10.82 6.25
N ILE A 158 -11.67 9.97 5.89
CA ILE A 158 -10.98 9.10 6.85
C ILE A 158 -10.16 9.93 7.84
N ALA A 159 -9.45 10.98 7.41
CA ALA A 159 -8.77 11.90 8.32
C ALA A 159 -9.69 12.57 9.35
N HIS A 160 -10.96 12.78 8.99
CA HIS A 160 -11.97 13.32 9.87
C HIS A 160 -12.64 12.25 10.76
N LEU A 161 -13.00 11.10 10.18
CA LEU A 161 -13.80 10.05 10.79
C LEU A 161 -12.96 9.08 11.65
N ASP A 162 -11.73 8.79 11.22
CA ASP A 162 -10.75 8.01 11.99
C ASP A 162 -9.64 8.91 12.54
N LYS A 163 -10.10 9.93 13.26
CA LYS A 163 -9.25 10.94 13.88
C LYS A 163 -8.17 10.27 14.72
N ASP A 164 -6.94 10.75 14.57
CA ASP A 164 -5.71 10.29 15.23
C ASP A 164 -5.11 8.96 14.72
N HIS A 165 -5.69 8.34 13.67
CA HIS A 165 -5.16 7.10 13.08
C HIS A 165 -5.07 7.10 11.54
N ALA A 166 -5.56 8.15 10.89
CA ALA A 166 -5.52 8.27 9.43
C ALA A 166 -4.09 8.29 8.86
N ASP A 167 -3.09 8.63 9.68
CA ASP A 167 -1.67 8.57 9.35
C ASP A 167 -1.12 7.13 9.23
N GLN A 168 -1.85 6.13 9.75
CA GLN A 168 -1.51 4.71 9.56
C GLN A 168 -1.95 4.16 8.20
N TYR A 169 -2.75 4.89 7.43
CA TYR A 169 -3.17 4.44 6.10
C TYR A 169 -2.06 4.68 5.08
N LEU A 170 -1.78 3.67 4.27
CA LEU A 170 -0.89 3.78 3.12
C LEU A 170 -1.71 4.09 1.87
N TRP A 171 -1.40 5.20 1.22
CA TRP A 171 -2.13 5.66 0.04
C TRP A 171 -1.21 5.59 -1.20
N TYR A 172 -1.63 4.87 -2.23
CA TYR A 172 -0.86 4.78 -3.47
C TYR A 172 -1.69 5.08 -4.70
N HIS A 173 -1.00 5.66 -5.67
CA HIS A 173 -1.37 5.62 -7.06
C HIS A 173 -0.26 4.91 -7.82
N LEU A 174 -0.60 3.82 -8.48
CA LEU A 174 0.33 3.08 -9.30
C LEU A 174 0.16 3.56 -10.73
N HIS A 175 1.24 4.01 -11.35
CA HIS A 175 1.27 4.55 -12.71
C HIS A 175 2.26 3.74 -13.54
N ASP A 176 1.87 3.25 -14.71
CA ASP A 176 2.78 2.60 -15.66
C ASP A 176 2.95 3.44 -16.94
N PRO A 177 3.99 4.28 -17.05
CA PRO A 177 4.31 5.03 -18.26
C PRO A 177 4.50 4.19 -19.52
N THR A 178 4.87 2.91 -19.42
CA THR A 178 5.01 2.07 -20.63
C THR A 178 3.66 1.75 -21.27
N HIS A 179 2.60 1.84 -20.48
CA HIS A 179 1.22 1.65 -20.89
C HIS A 179 0.38 2.90 -20.57
N GLU A 180 0.98 4.09 -20.66
CA GLU A 180 0.30 5.33 -20.32
C GLU A 180 -0.92 5.53 -21.22
N THR A 181 -2.09 5.68 -20.60
CA THR A 181 -3.35 5.86 -21.31
C THR A 181 -3.72 7.34 -21.32
N SER A 182 -4.36 7.82 -22.39
CA SER A 182 -4.87 9.19 -22.44
C SER A 182 -5.83 9.48 -21.29
N ALA A 183 -6.55 8.45 -20.82
CA ALA A 183 -7.42 8.53 -19.65
C ALA A 183 -6.64 8.82 -18.35
N HIS A 184 -5.45 8.23 -18.16
CA HIS A 184 -4.58 8.55 -17.02
C HIS A 184 -4.13 10.03 -17.07
N GLN A 185 -3.65 10.49 -18.23
CA GLN A 185 -3.20 11.87 -18.43
C GLN A 185 -4.32 12.90 -18.23
N GLU A 186 -5.48 12.66 -18.85
CA GLU A 186 -6.67 13.51 -18.72
C GLU A 186 -7.17 13.55 -17.28
N LEU A 187 -7.12 12.43 -16.56
CA LEU A 187 -7.49 12.35 -15.16
C LEU A 187 -6.53 13.19 -14.30
N THR A 188 -5.21 12.99 -14.41
CA THR A 188 -4.23 13.81 -13.67
C THR A 188 -4.42 15.31 -13.94
N GLN A 189 -4.61 15.70 -15.20
CA GLN A 189 -4.85 17.10 -15.59
C GLN A 189 -6.17 17.67 -15.06
N ALA A 190 -7.27 16.91 -15.13
CA ALA A 190 -8.57 17.34 -14.63
C ALA A 190 -8.54 17.64 -13.13
N TYR A 191 -7.72 16.92 -12.36
CA TYR A 191 -7.58 17.10 -10.92
C TYR A 191 -6.72 18.32 -10.57
N THR A 192 -5.61 18.52 -11.28
CA THR A 192 -4.85 19.78 -11.20
C THR A 192 -5.78 20.97 -11.44
N LYS A 193 -6.61 20.89 -12.48
CA LYS A 193 -7.58 21.95 -12.84
C LYS A 193 -8.65 22.17 -11.77
N LYS A 194 -9.09 21.12 -11.07
CA LYS A 194 -10.08 21.20 -9.98
C LYS A 194 -9.49 21.71 -8.66
N GLY A 195 -8.20 22.04 -8.60
CA GLY A 195 -7.54 22.48 -7.37
C GLY A 195 -7.34 21.35 -6.36
N TYR A 196 -7.47 20.09 -6.81
CA TYR A 196 -7.28 18.94 -5.94
C TYR A 196 -5.81 18.68 -5.60
N GLY A 197 -4.88 19.50 -6.12
CA GLY A 197 -3.47 19.56 -5.71
C GLY A 197 -3.24 19.62 -4.19
N ALA A 198 -4.19 20.18 -3.43
CA ALA A 198 -4.19 20.27 -1.97
C ALA A 198 -4.91 19.09 -1.26
N TYR A 199 -5.47 18.14 -2.01
CA TYR A 199 -6.04 16.86 -1.55
C TYR A 199 -5.05 15.70 -1.77
N PHE A 200 -4.09 15.85 -2.70
CA PHE A 200 -2.90 15.00 -2.82
C PHE A 200 -1.89 15.07 -1.63
N PRO A 201 -1.75 16.17 -0.86
CA PRO A 201 -0.83 16.24 0.25
C PRO A 201 -1.53 15.67 1.47
N LEU A 202 -1.53 14.35 1.55
CA LEU A 202 -1.41 13.60 2.80
C LEU A 202 -1.10 12.11 2.56
N GLY A 203 -0.83 11.64 1.33
CA GLY A 203 -0.37 10.26 1.21
C GLY A 203 -0.24 9.63 -0.17
N VAL A 204 -0.85 10.13 -1.26
CA VAL A 204 -0.81 9.42 -2.55
C VAL A 204 0.61 9.42 -3.11
N SER A 205 1.35 8.35 -2.85
CA SER A 205 2.62 8.10 -3.51
C SER A 205 2.33 7.63 -4.93
N ILE A 206 2.64 8.48 -5.91
CA ILE A 206 2.64 8.08 -7.32
C ILE A 206 3.91 7.24 -7.54
N LYS A 207 3.75 5.94 -7.77
CA LYS A 207 4.86 5.01 -8.05
C LYS A 207 4.80 4.61 -9.53
N ASP A 208 5.89 4.85 -10.24
CA ASP A 208 6.06 4.62 -11.69
C ASP A 208 6.44 3.16 -12.00
N ALA A 209 5.46 2.27 -12.13
CA ALA A 209 5.62 0.85 -12.44
C ALA A 209 6.38 0.53 -13.74
N SER A 210 6.66 1.52 -14.61
CA SER A 210 7.34 1.30 -15.90
C SER A 210 8.86 1.23 -15.81
N GLN A 211 9.48 1.96 -14.88
CA GLN A 211 10.93 2.15 -14.90
C GLN A 211 11.72 1.05 -14.21
N ASP A 212 11.08 0.24 -13.36
CA ASP A 212 11.66 -0.94 -12.72
C ASP A 212 10.51 -1.64 -11.97
N ALA A 213 9.66 -2.37 -12.69
CA ALA A 213 8.54 -3.12 -12.10
C ALA A 213 8.95 -3.92 -10.85
N GLU A 214 10.16 -4.50 -10.85
CA GLU A 214 10.73 -5.22 -9.70
C GLU A 214 11.08 -4.30 -8.51
N LYS A 215 11.58 -3.08 -8.74
CA LYS A 215 11.99 -2.17 -7.66
C LYS A 215 10.81 -1.47 -6.99
N ILE A 216 9.70 -1.27 -7.69
CA ILE A 216 8.50 -0.67 -7.09
C ILE A 216 7.71 -1.66 -6.28
N ASP A 217 7.65 -2.91 -6.74
CA ASP A 217 7.19 -4.01 -5.90
C ASP A 217 8.02 -4.03 -4.61
N GLU A 218 9.36 -3.97 -4.69
CA GLU A 218 10.22 -3.88 -3.50
C GLU A 218 10.04 -2.58 -2.69
N ALA A 219 9.84 -1.42 -3.32
CA ALA A 219 9.63 -0.17 -2.60
C ALA A 219 8.29 -0.15 -1.85
N ILE A 220 7.23 -0.68 -2.44
CA ILE A 220 5.92 -0.83 -1.78
C ILE A 220 5.99 -1.92 -0.73
N LYS A 221 6.69 -3.04 -0.98
CA LYS A 221 6.98 -4.04 0.04
C LYS A 221 7.73 -3.42 1.20
N GLN A 222 8.72 -2.56 0.95
CA GLN A 222 9.48 -1.79 1.95
C GLN A 222 8.63 -0.75 2.68
N ASP A 223 7.67 -0.10 2.01
CA ASP A 223 6.81 0.89 2.67
C ASP A 223 5.69 0.20 3.47
N ILE A 224 5.11 -0.89 2.97
CA ILE A 224 4.26 -1.83 3.70
C ILE A 224 5.03 -2.30 4.93
N SER A 225 6.18 -2.92 4.70
CA SER A 225 7.19 -3.26 5.70
C SER A 225 7.32 -2.18 6.77
N ARG A 226 7.92 -1.02 6.45
CA ARG A 226 8.18 0.08 7.39
C ARG A 226 7.00 0.43 8.31
N ASN A 227 5.77 0.34 7.79
CA ASN A 227 4.55 0.74 8.48
C ASN A 227 3.75 -0.44 9.08
N CYS A 228 4.01 -1.69 8.67
CA CYS A 228 3.34 -2.94 9.09
C CYS A 228 3.91 -3.56 10.37
N TYR A 229 5.03 -3.07 10.91
CA TYR A 229 5.74 -3.86 11.93
C TYR A 229 5.24 -3.68 13.34
N ASN A 230 4.44 -4.68 13.74
CA ASN A 230 4.64 -5.31 15.04
C ASN A 230 5.87 -6.23 14.99
N TYR A 231 6.44 -6.44 16.17
CA TYR A 231 7.55 -7.35 16.38
C TYR A 231 7.00 -8.64 16.99
N VAL A 232 7.58 -9.79 16.62
CA VAL A 232 7.39 -10.99 17.44
C VAL A 232 7.92 -10.65 18.84
N GLU A 233 7.17 -10.97 19.90
CA GLU A 233 7.52 -10.57 21.28
C GLU A 233 8.91 -11.07 21.70
N GLN A 234 9.34 -12.19 21.12
CA GLN A 234 10.62 -12.80 21.41
C GLN A 234 11.76 -12.07 20.70
N GLU A 235 12.69 -11.55 21.50
CA GLU A 235 13.95 -10.99 21.01
C GLU A 235 14.78 -12.08 20.32
N VAL A 236 15.27 -11.78 19.12
CA VAL A 236 16.13 -12.66 18.33
C VAL A 236 17.58 -12.28 18.57
N GLN A 237 18.41 -13.24 19.01
CA GLN A 237 19.85 -13.02 19.12
C GLN A 237 20.54 -13.38 17.79
N THR A 238 20.95 -12.38 17.03
CA THR A 238 21.78 -12.57 15.82
C THR A 238 23.23 -12.12 16.07
N SER A 239 24.16 -12.57 15.23
CA SER A 239 25.56 -12.08 15.29
C SER A 239 25.63 -10.57 15.08
N THR A 240 24.83 -10.02 14.17
CA THR A 240 24.75 -8.57 13.89
C THR A 240 24.14 -7.80 15.06
N ALA A 241 23.09 -8.34 15.71
CA ALA A 241 22.55 -7.75 16.94
C ALA A 241 23.57 -7.72 18.07
N ASN A 242 24.33 -8.79 18.25
CA ASN A 242 25.39 -8.86 19.25
C ASN A 242 26.52 -7.85 19.00
N ILE A 243 26.87 -7.61 17.73
CA ILE A 243 27.82 -6.56 17.36
C ILE A 243 27.25 -5.18 17.72
N LEU A 244 26.01 -4.89 17.34
CA LEU A 244 25.37 -3.61 17.66
C LEU A 244 25.27 -3.38 19.18
N LYS A 245 24.98 -4.42 19.97
CA LYS A 245 25.00 -4.35 21.45
C LYS A 245 26.38 -3.96 22.00
N LYS A 246 27.46 -4.50 21.44
CA LYS A 246 28.84 -4.14 21.84
C LYS A 246 29.18 -2.69 21.47
N LEU A 247 28.71 -2.22 20.32
CA LEU A 247 29.03 -0.90 19.79
C LEU A 247 28.22 0.23 20.44
N VAL A 248 26.93 -0.01 20.63
CA VAL A 248 25.95 1.03 21.04
C VAL A 248 25.52 0.85 22.50
N GLY A 249 25.48 -0.39 22.99
CA GLY A 249 25.12 -0.73 24.36
C GLY A 249 24.10 -1.87 24.47
N ASN A 250 24.01 -2.48 25.65
CA ASN A 250 23.14 -3.64 25.91
C ASN A 250 21.63 -3.36 25.81
N SER A 251 21.24 -2.09 25.70
CA SER A 251 19.85 -1.69 25.50
C SER A 251 19.36 -1.89 24.06
N VAL A 252 20.26 -2.18 23.11
CA VAL A 252 19.87 -2.58 21.77
C VAL A 252 19.15 -3.92 21.85
N SER A 253 17.95 -3.98 21.28
CA SER A 253 17.19 -5.21 21.11
C SER A 253 16.99 -5.49 19.62
N SER A 254 16.68 -6.73 19.28
CA SER A 254 16.40 -7.10 17.89
C SER A 254 15.26 -8.07 17.81
N TYR A 255 14.39 -7.87 16.83
CA TYR A 255 13.15 -8.62 16.74
C TYR A 255 12.88 -9.04 15.31
N LEU A 256 12.28 -10.22 15.20
CA LEU A 256 11.70 -10.66 13.94
C LEU A 256 10.50 -9.78 13.64
N ARG A 257 10.42 -9.36 12.40
CA ARG A 257 9.25 -8.70 11.85
C ARG A 257 8.11 -9.71 11.67
N THR A 258 6.86 -9.28 11.88
CA THR A 258 5.68 -10.15 11.69
C THR A 258 5.22 -10.27 10.23
N ASP A 259 6.01 -9.85 9.24
CA ASP A 259 5.67 -9.89 7.80
C ASP A 259 5.88 -11.25 7.12
N GLY A 260 6.37 -12.26 7.85
CA GLY A 260 6.62 -13.59 7.28
C GLY A 260 7.85 -13.69 6.37
N GLN A 261 8.70 -12.65 6.30
CA GLN A 261 9.90 -12.63 5.46
C GLN A 261 11.21 -12.86 6.24
N TYR A 262 11.12 -13.19 7.52
CA TYR A 262 12.26 -13.41 8.41
C TYR A 262 13.25 -12.23 8.49
N HIS A 263 12.79 -11.00 8.24
CA HIS A 263 13.60 -9.81 8.48
C HIS A 263 13.76 -9.57 9.97
N VAL A 264 14.93 -9.07 10.37
CA VAL A 264 15.27 -8.73 11.75
C VAL A 264 15.64 -7.25 11.79
N ASP A 265 14.96 -6.49 12.64
CA ASP A 265 15.33 -5.08 12.91
C ASP A 265 16.06 -4.98 14.24
N ALA A 266 17.03 -4.06 14.31
CA ALA A 266 17.59 -3.63 15.58
C ALA A 266 16.89 -2.35 16.05
N ILE A 267 16.48 -2.35 17.32
CA ILE A 267 15.85 -1.23 18.00
C ILE A 267 16.84 -0.68 19.02
N ILE A 268 17.08 0.63 18.94
CA ILE A 268 17.97 1.38 19.81
C ILE A 268 17.12 2.38 20.58
N PRO A 269 16.83 2.17 21.87
CA PRO A 269 15.99 3.08 22.63
C PRO A 269 16.69 4.44 22.77
N LEU A 270 15.94 5.51 22.52
CA LEU A 270 16.44 6.86 22.74
C LEU A 270 16.49 7.13 24.25
N PRO A 271 17.58 7.72 24.74
CA PRO A 271 17.72 8.04 26.15
C PRO A 271 16.74 9.15 26.56
N LYS A 272 16.36 9.15 27.85
CA LYS A 272 15.56 10.23 28.41
C LYS A 272 16.36 11.55 28.33
N PRO A 273 15.71 12.71 28.08
CA PRO A 273 16.38 14.00 27.97
C PRO A 273 17.21 14.39 29.20
N SER A 274 16.89 13.82 30.38
CA SER A 274 17.61 14.03 31.63
C SER A 274 19.00 13.36 31.67
N ILE A 275 19.30 12.45 30.74
CA ILE A 275 20.57 11.69 30.68
C ILE A 275 21.49 12.29 29.64
N ILE A 276 20.99 12.45 28.42
CA ILE A 276 21.70 13.03 27.28
C ILE A 276 20.65 13.64 26.35
N LYS A 277 20.99 14.74 25.70
CA LYS A 277 20.11 15.33 24.70
C LYS A 277 19.97 14.37 23.52
N ARG A 278 18.77 14.33 22.96
CA ARG A 278 18.45 13.50 21.78
C ARG A 278 19.44 13.74 20.64
N GLU A 279 19.76 14.99 20.37
CA GLU A 279 20.69 15.42 19.31
C GLU A 279 22.10 14.86 19.52
N ASP A 280 22.65 14.99 20.74
CA ASP A 280 23.97 14.49 21.10
C ASP A 280 24.03 12.96 20.98
N PHE A 281 22.97 12.27 21.42
CA PHE A 281 22.87 10.82 21.26
C PHE A 281 22.85 10.40 19.79
N LEU A 282 22.04 11.05 18.96
CA LEU A 282 21.94 10.74 17.54
C LEU A 282 23.24 11.06 16.78
N HIS A 283 23.94 12.12 17.16
CA HIS A 283 25.25 12.45 16.61
C HIS A 283 26.28 11.34 16.94
N ASN A 284 26.35 10.92 18.21
CA ASN A 284 27.21 9.81 18.62
C ASN A 284 26.84 8.51 17.91
N LEU A 285 25.54 8.22 17.77
CA LEU A 285 25.06 7.04 17.06
C LEU A 285 25.50 7.04 15.59
N THR A 286 25.38 8.18 14.91
CA THR A 286 25.86 8.36 13.52
C THR A 286 27.35 8.05 13.41
N ASN A 287 28.16 8.57 14.35
CA ASN A 287 29.60 8.33 14.37
C ASN A 287 29.93 6.84 14.60
N THR A 288 29.22 6.17 15.50
CA THR A 288 29.39 4.75 15.79
C THR A 288 29.01 3.86 14.60
N LEU A 289 27.93 4.20 13.90
CA LEU A 289 27.38 3.40 12.80
C LEU A 289 28.10 3.60 11.46
N LYS A 290 29.02 4.58 11.34
CA LYS A 290 29.87 4.85 10.17
C LYS A 290 29.14 4.75 8.82
N GLY A 291 27.95 5.34 8.72
CA GLY A 291 27.18 5.42 7.49
C GLY A 291 26.09 4.34 7.31
N ILE A 292 25.92 3.41 8.25
CA ILE A 292 24.75 2.53 8.27
C ILE A 292 23.49 3.38 8.51
N PRO A 293 22.49 3.34 7.61
CA PRO A 293 21.28 4.14 7.74
C PRO A 293 20.41 3.64 8.89
N TYR A 294 19.79 4.56 9.60
CA TYR A 294 18.82 4.26 10.65
C TYR A 294 17.68 5.29 10.65
N GLU A 295 16.50 4.84 11.02
CA GLU A 295 15.31 5.67 11.16
C GLU A 295 15.19 6.17 12.59
N VAL A 296 14.60 7.35 12.80
CA VAL A 296 14.41 7.93 14.13
C VAL A 296 12.91 8.12 14.37
N GLN A 297 12.38 7.46 15.41
CA GLN A 297 11.02 7.62 15.91
C GLN A 297 11.03 8.34 17.27
N GLU A 298 9.84 8.60 17.84
CA GLU A 298 9.70 9.39 19.08
C GLU A 298 10.60 8.89 20.23
N SER A 299 10.68 7.57 20.44
CA SER A 299 11.40 6.95 21.56
C SER A 299 12.53 5.99 21.18
N LYS A 300 12.83 5.82 19.89
CA LYS A 300 13.81 4.83 19.40
C LYS A 300 14.43 5.22 18.06
N ALA A 301 15.63 4.72 17.81
CA ALA A 301 16.21 4.61 16.48
C ALA A 301 16.13 3.15 15.99
N ILE A 302 15.97 2.93 14.70
CA ILE A 302 15.77 1.60 14.10
C ILE A 302 16.76 1.39 12.96
N ILE A 303 17.57 0.34 13.05
CA ILE A 303 18.37 -0.16 11.92
C ILE A 303 17.57 -1.30 11.29
N ARG A 304 17.23 -1.13 10.02
CA ARG A 304 16.37 -2.06 9.30
C ARG A 304 17.16 -3.26 8.78
N ASP A 305 16.55 -4.44 8.86
CA ASP A 305 16.96 -5.67 8.16
C ASP A 305 18.44 -6.02 8.39
N ILE A 306 18.83 -6.09 9.66
CA ILE A 306 20.20 -6.34 10.12
C ILE A 306 20.70 -7.74 9.77
N ASN A 307 19.86 -8.60 9.21
CA ASN A 307 20.19 -9.93 8.70
C ASN A 307 20.21 -10.00 7.16
N SER A 308 19.93 -8.92 6.44
CA SER A 308 20.21 -8.85 5.00
C SER A 308 21.71 -8.82 4.74
N GLU A 309 22.16 -9.45 3.65
CA GLU A 309 23.57 -9.47 3.24
C GLU A 309 24.24 -8.08 3.21
N PRO A 310 23.67 -7.04 2.57
CA PRO A 310 24.32 -5.73 2.48
C PRO A 310 24.46 -5.02 3.84
N VAL A 311 23.47 -5.17 4.74
CA VAL A 311 23.51 -4.52 6.06
C VAL A 311 24.39 -5.33 7.02
N ALA A 312 24.28 -6.67 7.00
CA ALA A 312 25.07 -7.56 7.83
C ALA A 312 26.57 -7.44 7.52
N ALA A 313 26.95 -7.27 6.25
CA ALA A 313 28.32 -7.01 5.84
C ALA A 313 28.86 -5.71 6.45
N GLN A 314 28.09 -4.62 6.39
CA GLN A 314 28.48 -3.33 6.97
C GLN A 314 28.63 -3.40 8.49
N ILE A 315 27.65 -3.99 9.20
CA ILE A 315 27.72 -4.19 10.65
C ILE A 315 28.95 -5.03 11.03
N SER A 316 29.22 -6.10 10.28
CA SER A 316 30.37 -6.97 10.53
C SER A 316 31.71 -6.26 10.37
N LEU A 317 31.81 -5.28 9.47
CA LEU A 317 33.01 -4.46 9.31
C LEU A 317 33.24 -3.56 10.53
N LEU A 318 32.20 -3.04 11.17
CA LEU A 318 32.33 -2.19 12.37
C LEU A 318 33.03 -2.94 13.52
N ASN A 319 32.80 -4.25 13.65
CA ASN A 319 33.43 -5.09 14.67
C ASN A 319 34.94 -5.33 14.44
N LYS A 320 35.48 -4.99 13.26
CA LYS A 320 36.93 -5.10 12.98
C LYS A 320 37.71 -3.83 13.30
N PHE A 321 37.01 -2.73 13.62
CA PHE A 321 37.61 -1.41 13.84
C PHE A 321 37.51 -0.92 15.29
N ASN A 322 37.06 -1.77 16.22
CA ASN A 322 37.02 -1.58 17.66
C ASN A 322 37.68 -2.78 18.35
#